data_AF-A0A6A2ZWL2-F1
#
_entry.id   AF-A0A6A2ZWL2-F1
#
_cell.length_a   1.000
_cell.length_b   1.000
_cell.length_c   1.000
_cell.angle_alpha   90.00
_cell.angle_beta   90.00
_cell.angle_gamma   90.00
#
_symmetry.space_group_name_H-M   'P 1'
#
loop_
_entity.id
_entity.type
_entity.pdbx_description
1 polymer ?
#
loop_
_entity_poly.entity_id
_entity_poly.type
_entity_poly.pdbx_seq_one_letter_code
_entity_poly.pdbx_strand_id
1 'polypeptide(L)'
;MKSLEGVVKVVNGLPDQISILDLAAVKVPNRVTEDYIMENVVPVFKSKGNIRLATYFPTANMRITAQKSSVDLVPCLGMFGTLELQPEVNKVIDSMVERLRTLSRKSNGRFIAVDLRVEVLENKNCHGSGSVGAKSCYNAEEIALFLRKVGFNMDTTIYLTQTTWDSSLSVLKDIFPRTYTKENIMPKEKKRKFLEPEGSEFERVIDFYICSQSDLFVPAISGLFYANVAGKRIASGKPQILVPDKIPGSSAHITNYLSPYVAKKNHLVYSCFC
;
A
#
# COMPACT_ATOMS: atom_id res chain seq x y z
N MET A 1 21.88 -23.44 9.54
CA MET A 1 23.20 -23.02 9.01
C MET A 1 23.62 -21.75 9.73
N LYS A 2 24.73 -21.79 10.49
CA LYS A 2 25.25 -20.60 11.22
C LYS A 2 26.36 -19.87 10.45
N SER A 3 26.89 -20.49 9.39
CA SER A 3 27.85 -19.87 8.47
C SER A 3 27.72 -20.54 7.08
N LEU A 4 28.23 -19.86 6.05
CA LEU A 4 28.31 -20.35 4.67
C LEU A 4 29.67 -20.99 4.34
N GLU A 5 30.47 -21.25 5.36
CA GLU A 5 31.81 -21.81 5.26
C GLU A 5 31.75 -23.24 4.67
N GLY A 6 32.56 -23.49 3.65
CA GLY A 6 32.53 -24.73 2.86
C GLY A 6 31.53 -24.75 1.69
N VAL A 7 30.60 -23.79 1.63
CA VAL A 7 29.67 -23.64 0.48
C VAL A 7 30.11 -22.49 -0.43
N VAL A 8 30.54 -21.38 0.17
CA VAL A 8 31.02 -20.20 -0.56
C VAL A 8 32.21 -19.61 0.18
N LYS A 9 33.28 -19.26 -0.57
CA LYS A 9 34.46 -18.59 -0.01
C LYS A 9 34.17 -17.11 0.12
N VAL A 10 33.94 -16.64 1.36
CA VAL A 10 33.79 -15.22 1.67
C VAL A 10 35.16 -14.63 1.96
N VAL A 11 35.55 -13.58 1.25
CA VAL A 11 36.80 -12.84 1.48
C VAL A 11 36.49 -11.47 2.05
N ASN A 12 37.24 -11.04 3.06
CA ASN A 12 37.03 -9.76 3.77
C ASN A 12 37.61 -8.55 3.04
N GLY A 13 38.37 -8.78 1.96
CA GLY A 13 38.94 -7.76 1.09
C GLY A 13 38.79 -8.17 -0.37
N LEU A 14 38.73 -7.19 -1.26
CA LEU A 14 38.71 -7.44 -2.68
C LEU A 14 40.03 -8.13 -3.09
N PRO A 15 40.01 -9.27 -3.80
CA PRO A 15 41.24 -9.88 -4.30
C PRO A 15 42.01 -8.91 -5.20
N ASP A 16 43.34 -8.87 -5.06
CA ASP A 16 44.24 -7.94 -5.78
C ASP A 16 44.13 -8.01 -7.31
N GLN A 17 43.56 -9.10 -7.82
CA GLN A 17 43.36 -9.39 -9.24
C GLN A 17 42.07 -8.74 -9.80
N ILE A 18 41.24 -8.10 -8.97
CA ILE A 18 39.94 -7.57 -9.34
C ILE A 18 39.94 -6.05 -9.22
N SER A 19 39.59 -5.34 -10.29
CA SER A 19 39.39 -3.88 -10.27
C SER A 19 37.91 -3.55 -10.05
N ILE A 20 37.59 -2.71 -9.06
CA ILE A 20 36.20 -2.26 -8.78
C ILE A 20 35.67 -1.37 -9.92
N LEU A 21 36.56 -0.69 -10.64
CA LEU A 21 36.20 0.32 -11.64
C LEU A 21 35.51 -0.27 -12.89
N ASP A 22 35.55 -1.59 -13.10
CA ASP A 22 35.03 -2.25 -14.32
C ASP A 22 33.99 -3.34 -14.04
N LEU A 23 33.39 -3.35 -12.83
CA LEU A 23 32.36 -4.32 -12.47
C LEU A 23 31.04 -4.02 -13.18
N ALA A 24 30.64 -4.91 -14.09
CA ALA A 24 29.31 -4.86 -14.68
C ALA A 24 28.25 -5.08 -13.59
N ALA A 25 27.40 -4.08 -13.36
CA ALA A 25 26.28 -4.17 -12.45
C ALA A 25 25.06 -4.80 -13.14
N VAL A 26 24.72 -6.02 -12.78
CA VAL A 26 23.54 -6.73 -13.29
C VAL A 26 22.40 -6.54 -12.29
N LYS A 27 21.34 -5.85 -12.71
CA LYS A 27 20.12 -5.72 -11.91
C LYS A 27 19.29 -6.99 -12.06
N VAL A 28 19.09 -7.69 -10.94
CA VAL A 28 18.36 -8.95 -10.91
C VAL A 28 17.08 -8.75 -10.08
N PRO A 29 15.89 -9.00 -10.63
CA PRO A 29 14.68 -9.02 -9.83
C PRO A 29 14.81 -10.03 -8.69
N ASN A 30 14.22 -9.72 -7.55
CA ASN A 30 14.09 -10.69 -6.48
C ASN A 30 13.23 -11.88 -6.95
N ARG A 31 13.64 -13.12 -6.61
CA ARG A 31 12.94 -14.38 -6.95
C ARG A 31 12.89 -14.73 -8.44
N VAL A 32 13.98 -14.52 -9.16
CA VAL A 32 14.12 -14.97 -10.55
C VAL A 32 14.24 -16.49 -10.63
N THR A 33 13.78 -17.06 -11.75
CA THR A 33 13.93 -18.49 -12.05
C THR A 33 15.36 -18.84 -12.45
N GLU A 34 15.71 -20.12 -12.44
CA GLU A 34 16.99 -20.59 -12.99
C GLU A 34 17.13 -20.18 -14.47
N ASP A 35 16.06 -20.33 -15.26
CA ASP A 35 16.04 -19.91 -16.67
C ASP A 35 16.38 -18.41 -16.82
N TYR A 36 15.80 -17.54 -15.99
CA TYR A 36 16.12 -16.12 -16.01
C TYR A 36 17.61 -15.88 -15.71
N ILE A 37 18.19 -16.61 -14.75
CA ILE A 37 19.62 -16.51 -14.42
C ILE A 37 20.46 -16.97 -15.62
N MET A 38 20.10 -18.08 -16.24
CA MET A 38 20.81 -18.64 -17.40
C MET A 38 20.75 -17.70 -18.62
N GLU A 39 19.62 -17.01 -18.82
CA GLU A 39 19.42 -16.10 -19.94
C GLU A 39 20.01 -14.71 -19.69
N ASN A 40 19.93 -14.18 -18.47
CA ASN A 40 20.19 -12.75 -18.21
C ASN A 40 21.44 -12.48 -17.36
N VAL A 41 21.91 -13.46 -16.57
CA VAL A 41 23.04 -13.28 -15.65
C VAL A 41 24.28 -14.02 -16.14
N VAL A 42 24.14 -15.31 -16.50
CA VAL A 42 25.26 -16.17 -16.92
C VAL A 42 26.02 -15.62 -18.13
N PRO A 43 25.38 -15.07 -19.19
CA PRO A 43 26.10 -14.55 -20.35
C PRO A 43 26.99 -13.36 -19.98
N VAL A 44 26.49 -12.46 -19.12
CA VAL A 44 27.25 -11.29 -18.65
C VAL A 44 28.42 -11.75 -17.79
N PHE A 45 28.20 -12.71 -16.89
CA PHE A 45 29.26 -13.28 -16.07
C PHE A 45 30.36 -13.96 -16.91
N LYS A 46 29.99 -14.79 -17.90
CA LYS A 46 30.95 -15.44 -18.80
C LYS A 46 31.77 -14.44 -19.61
N SER A 47 31.17 -13.32 -20.01
CA SER A 47 31.87 -12.28 -20.78
C SER A 47 32.80 -11.41 -19.93
N LYS A 48 32.40 -11.08 -18.70
CA LYS A 48 33.11 -10.12 -17.84
C LYS A 48 34.00 -10.77 -16.79
N GLY A 49 33.80 -12.06 -16.49
CA GLY A 49 34.51 -12.81 -15.45
C GLY A 49 34.10 -12.44 -14.03
N ASN A 50 33.69 -11.19 -13.79
CA ASN A 50 33.15 -10.70 -12.52
C ASN A 50 31.94 -9.79 -12.79
N ILE A 51 30.95 -9.85 -11.89
CA ILE A 51 29.76 -8.99 -11.95
C ILE A 51 29.34 -8.57 -10.53
N ARG A 52 28.70 -7.42 -10.43
CA ARG A 52 27.98 -7.00 -9.22
C ARG A 52 26.50 -7.28 -9.42
N LEU A 53 25.94 -8.16 -8.60
CA LEU A 53 24.49 -8.34 -8.56
C LEU A 53 23.85 -7.23 -7.73
N ALA A 54 22.94 -6.49 -8.34
CA ALA A 54 22.08 -5.54 -7.66
C ALA A 54 20.67 -6.11 -7.64
N THR A 55 20.33 -6.84 -6.57
CA THR A 55 18.98 -7.35 -6.40
C THR A 55 18.05 -6.20 -6.10
N TYR A 56 16.96 -6.11 -6.86
CA TYR A 56 15.88 -5.18 -6.58
C TYR A 56 14.60 -5.95 -6.38
N PHE A 57 13.72 -5.46 -5.51
CA PHE A 57 12.37 -5.96 -5.42
C PHE A 57 11.59 -5.25 -6.51
N PRO A 58 11.31 -5.89 -7.67
CA PRO A 58 10.39 -5.29 -8.63
C PRO A 58 9.13 -4.95 -7.85
N THR A 59 8.56 -3.76 -8.06
CA THR A 59 7.26 -3.38 -7.50
C THR A 59 6.36 -4.58 -7.71
N ALA A 60 6.04 -5.28 -6.61
CA ALA A 60 5.36 -6.55 -6.70
C ALA A 60 4.07 -6.26 -7.46
N ASN A 61 3.98 -6.76 -8.69
CA ASN A 61 2.73 -6.70 -9.42
C ASN A 61 1.83 -7.64 -8.62
N MET A 62 1.02 -7.07 -7.73
CA MET A 62 0.16 -7.83 -6.85
C MET A 62 -1.00 -8.47 -7.62
N ARG A 63 -0.95 -8.49 -8.96
CA ARG A 63 -1.88 -9.24 -9.79
C ARG A 63 -1.35 -10.65 -10.03
N ILE A 64 -2.25 -11.62 -9.96
CA ILE A 64 -1.97 -12.99 -10.38
C ILE A 64 -1.56 -12.98 -11.86
N THR A 65 -0.42 -13.58 -12.18
CA THR A 65 0.02 -13.85 -13.56
C THR A 65 -0.53 -15.20 -14.02
N ALA A 66 -0.67 -15.41 -15.33
CA ALA A 66 -1.28 -16.61 -15.90
C ALA A 66 -0.53 -17.92 -15.57
N GLN A 67 0.76 -17.83 -15.23
CA GLN A 67 1.55 -18.97 -14.77
C GLN A 67 1.37 -19.15 -13.26
N LYS A 68 0.33 -19.90 -12.87
CA LYS A 68 0.20 -20.42 -11.50
C LYS A 68 1.33 -21.42 -11.25
N SER A 69 2.37 -21.01 -10.54
CA SER A 69 3.34 -21.95 -9.99
C SER A 69 3.02 -22.16 -8.51
N SER A 70 3.16 -23.40 -8.01
CA SER A 70 3.06 -23.72 -6.58
C SER A 70 4.05 -22.92 -5.71
N VAL A 71 5.04 -22.29 -6.34
CA VAL A 71 6.07 -21.43 -5.76
C VAL A 71 5.50 -20.11 -5.20
N ASP A 72 4.29 -19.70 -5.60
CA ASP A 72 3.69 -18.43 -5.16
C ASP A 72 2.94 -18.51 -3.82
N LEU A 73 2.69 -19.72 -3.29
CA LEU A 73 1.88 -19.93 -2.07
C LEU A 73 2.60 -19.50 -0.79
N VAL A 74 3.80 -20.04 -0.55
CA VAL A 74 4.58 -19.76 0.67
C VAL A 74 4.90 -18.27 0.81
N PRO A 75 5.34 -17.56 -0.25
CA PRO A 75 5.58 -16.13 -0.15
C PRO A 75 4.32 -15.28 0.07
N CYS A 76 3.19 -15.70 -0.50
CA CYS A 76 1.90 -15.07 -0.29
C CYS A 76 1.45 -15.20 1.17
N LEU A 77 1.57 -16.40 1.75
CA LEU A 77 1.30 -16.65 3.17
C LEU A 77 2.23 -15.85 4.07
N GLY A 78 3.52 -15.77 3.74
CA GLY A 78 4.47 -14.92 4.47
C GLY A 78 4.05 -13.44 4.42
N MET A 79 3.73 -12.94 3.23
CA MET A 79 3.42 -11.53 3.05
C MET A 79 2.15 -11.08 3.79
N PHE A 80 1.09 -11.88 3.77
CA PHE A 80 -0.22 -11.48 4.32
C PHE A 80 -0.58 -12.15 5.65
N GLY A 81 0.12 -13.23 6.01
CA GLY A 81 -0.16 -14.06 7.18
C GLY A 81 0.83 -13.92 8.34
N THR A 82 2.09 -13.53 8.11
CA THR A 82 3.13 -13.60 9.17
C THR A 82 3.58 -12.24 9.71
N LEU A 83 3.17 -11.13 9.10
CA LEU A 83 3.55 -9.79 9.57
C LEU A 83 2.72 -9.37 10.80
N GLU A 84 3.40 -9.32 11.95
CA GLU A 84 2.87 -8.83 13.22
C GLU A 84 3.52 -7.51 13.61
N LEU A 85 2.72 -6.63 14.22
CA LEU A 85 3.20 -5.34 14.70
C LEU A 85 3.98 -5.49 15.98
N GLN A 86 4.99 -4.63 16.15
CA GLN A 86 5.59 -4.39 17.45
C GLN A 86 4.49 -3.98 18.46
N PRO A 87 4.47 -4.53 19.69
CA PRO A 87 3.38 -4.32 20.63
C PRO A 87 3.06 -2.85 20.90
N GLU A 88 4.07 -1.99 20.90
CA GLU A 88 3.89 -0.55 21.13
C GLU A 88 3.18 0.16 19.97
N VAL A 89 3.50 -0.22 18.72
CA VAL A 89 2.86 0.31 17.52
C VAL A 89 1.41 -0.17 17.46
N ASN A 90 1.20 -1.46 17.76
CA ASN A 90 -0.14 -2.05 17.80
C ASN A 90 -1.05 -1.33 18.81
N LYS A 91 -0.57 -1.08 20.03
CA LYS A 91 -1.33 -0.33 21.06
C LYS A 91 -1.79 1.04 20.59
N VAL A 92 -0.95 1.77 19.85
CA VAL A 92 -1.32 3.10 19.34
C VAL A 92 -2.36 2.98 18.24
N ILE A 93 -2.19 2.03 17.31
CA ILE A 93 -3.17 1.77 16.25
C ILE A 93 -4.52 1.37 16.85
N ASP A 94 -4.54 0.44 17.80
CA ASP A 94 -5.76 -0.03 18.45
C ASP A 94 -6.48 1.13 19.16
N SER A 95 -5.74 1.98 19.88
CA SER A 95 -6.30 3.19 20.50
C SER A 95 -6.89 4.15 19.48
N MET A 96 -6.22 4.35 18.32
CA MET A 96 -6.73 5.19 17.24
C MET A 96 -8.01 4.60 16.62
N VAL A 97 -8.04 3.29 16.38
CA VAL A 97 -9.22 2.58 15.86
C VAL A 97 -10.37 2.69 16.87
N GLU A 98 -10.16 2.40 18.14
CA GLU A 98 -11.17 2.52 19.19
C GLU A 98 -11.75 3.94 19.28
N ARG A 99 -10.89 4.96 19.16
CA ARG A 99 -11.34 6.36 19.11
C ARG A 99 -12.20 6.65 17.89
N LEU A 100 -11.82 6.16 16.70
CA LEU A 100 -12.63 6.28 15.47
C LEU A 100 -13.99 5.56 15.62
N ARG A 101 -14.01 4.35 16.21
CA ARG A 101 -15.24 3.61 16.54
C ARG A 101 -16.12 4.40 17.52
N THR A 102 -15.52 5.04 18.51
CA THR A 102 -16.24 5.89 19.48
C THR A 102 -16.83 7.14 18.84
N LEU A 103 -16.08 7.82 17.95
CA LEU A 103 -16.55 9.00 17.23
C LEU A 103 -17.67 8.68 16.22
N SER A 104 -17.79 7.41 15.81
CA SER A 104 -18.78 6.90 14.87
C SER A 104 -19.92 6.12 15.53
N ARG A 105 -20.17 6.29 16.83
CA ARG A 105 -21.26 5.60 17.57
C ARG A 105 -22.63 5.69 16.88
N LYS A 106 -22.95 6.83 16.26
CA LYS A 106 -24.21 7.04 15.50
C LYS A 106 -24.34 6.11 14.28
N SER A 107 -23.23 5.60 13.78
CA SER A 107 -23.12 4.73 12.61
C SER A 107 -22.71 3.31 13.01
N ASN A 108 -23.12 2.84 14.19
CA ASN A 108 -22.74 1.54 14.78
C ASN A 108 -21.22 1.36 14.91
N GLY A 109 -20.53 2.47 15.20
CA GLY A 109 -19.08 2.50 15.27
C GLY A 109 -18.39 2.34 13.92
N ARG A 110 -19.09 2.47 12.78
CA ARG A 110 -18.47 2.28 11.46
C ARG A 110 -17.71 3.51 10.97
N PHE A 111 -16.53 3.31 10.41
CA PHE A 111 -15.73 4.35 9.77
C PHE A 111 -15.10 3.84 8.47
N ILE A 112 -14.86 4.79 7.56
CA ILE A 112 -14.16 4.54 6.30
C ILE A 112 -12.75 5.13 6.38
N ALA A 113 -11.80 4.46 5.75
CA ALA A 113 -10.45 4.99 5.57
C ALA A 113 -10.26 5.41 4.12
N VAL A 114 -9.80 6.64 3.91
CA VAL A 114 -9.49 7.21 2.60
C VAL A 114 -7.99 7.44 2.53
N ASP A 115 -7.32 6.77 1.60
CA ASP A 115 -5.90 7.02 1.33
C ASP A 115 -5.76 8.26 0.47
N LEU A 116 -5.54 9.40 1.13
CA LEU A 116 -5.40 10.71 0.53
C LEU A 116 -4.34 11.48 1.31
N ARG A 117 -3.17 11.64 0.69
CA ARG A 117 -2.08 12.48 1.17
C ARG A 117 -1.80 13.57 0.15
N VAL A 118 -1.85 14.82 0.58
CA VAL A 118 -1.72 15.99 -0.30
C VAL A 118 -0.36 15.99 -1.00
N GLU A 119 0.71 15.76 -0.25
CA GLU A 119 2.08 15.63 -0.75
C GLU A 119 2.24 14.59 -1.87
N VAL A 120 1.51 13.46 -1.80
CA VAL A 120 1.60 12.39 -2.80
C VAL A 120 0.81 12.76 -4.06
N LEU A 121 -0.34 13.44 -3.89
CA LEU A 121 -1.16 13.92 -5.00
C LEU A 121 -0.44 15.02 -5.81
N GLU A 122 0.20 15.96 -5.13
CA GLU A 122 0.97 17.03 -5.76
C GLU A 122 2.15 16.47 -6.55
N ASN A 123 2.94 15.56 -5.94
CA ASN A 123 4.07 14.91 -6.61
C ASN A 123 3.67 14.08 -7.85
N LYS A 124 2.42 13.62 -7.92
CA LYS A 124 1.90 12.85 -9.05
C LYS A 124 1.25 13.72 -10.12
N ASN A 125 1.29 15.06 -9.99
CA ASN A 125 0.57 16.01 -10.83
C ASN A 125 -0.90 15.58 -10.99
N CYS A 126 -1.57 15.27 -9.88
CA CYS A 126 -2.98 14.91 -9.85
C CYS A 126 -3.89 16.14 -10.09
N HIS A 127 -3.59 16.90 -11.14
CA HIS A 127 -4.38 18.02 -11.61
C HIS A 127 -5.48 17.50 -12.52
N GLY A 128 -6.70 18.03 -12.34
CA GLY A 128 -7.89 17.59 -13.05
C GLY A 128 -7.80 17.76 -14.57
N SER A 129 -8.51 16.87 -15.26
CA SER A 129 -8.82 16.85 -16.70
C SER A 129 -7.77 16.25 -17.65
N GLY A 130 -8.19 15.18 -18.33
CA GLY A 130 -7.80 14.97 -19.74
C GLY A 130 -7.05 13.68 -20.07
N SER A 131 -7.71 12.53 -20.04
CA SER A 131 -7.47 11.50 -21.05
C SER A 131 -8.60 10.48 -21.07
N VAL A 132 -8.86 9.92 -22.25
CA VAL A 132 -9.77 8.80 -22.49
C VAL A 132 -9.15 7.56 -21.84
N GLY A 133 -9.33 7.40 -20.53
CA GLY A 133 -8.74 6.33 -19.72
C GLY A 133 -9.12 6.44 -18.24
N ALA A 134 -8.95 5.35 -17.49
CA ALA A 134 -9.22 5.34 -16.05
C ALA A 134 -8.20 6.24 -15.33
N LYS A 135 -8.69 7.22 -14.56
CA LYS A 135 -7.84 8.17 -13.82
C LYS A 135 -7.02 7.43 -12.76
N SER A 136 -5.73 7.77 -12.64
CA SER A 136 -4.82 7.09 -11.71
C SER A 136 -4.81 7.69 -10.29
N CYS A 137 -5.39 8.87 -10.11
CA CYS A 137 -5.52 9.54 -8.81
C CYS A 137 -6.67 10.56 -8.76
N TYR A 138 -7.13 10.90 -7.55
CA TYR A 138 -8.29 11.75 -7.30
C TYR A 138 -7.99 12.77 -6.20
N ASN A 139 -8.45 14.01 -6.39
CA ASN A 139 -8.30 15.07 -5.39
C ASN A 139 -9.41 15.01 -4.31
N ALA A 140 -9.31 15.87 -3.29
CA ALA A 140 -10.25 15.90 -2.18
C ALA A 140 -11.71 16.13 -2.63
N GLU A 141 -11.93 17.04 -3.57
CA GLU A 141 -13.26 17.34 -4.11
C GLU A 141 -13.86 16.12 -4.83
N GLU A 142 -13.09 15.46 -5.70
CA GLU A 142 -13.54 14.27 -6.42
C GLU A 142 -13.89 13.13 -5.47
N ILE A 143 -13.08 12.90 -4.43
CA ILE A 143 -13.37 11.90 -3.40
C ILE A 143 -14.64 12.26 -2.63
N ALA A 144 -14.81 13.51 -2.22
CA ALA A 144 -15.97 13.93 -1.45
C ALA A 144 -17.27 13.76 -2.26
N LEU A 145 -17.25 14.18 -3.53
CA LEU A 145 -18.36 14.02 -4.45
C LEU A 145 -18.64 12.54 -4.76
N PHE A 146 -17.59 11.74 -4.97
CA PHE A 146 -17.72 10.30 -5.18
C PHE A 146 -18.45 9.63 -4.00
N LEU A 147 -17.97 9.85 -2.77
CA LEU A 147 -18.56 9.29 -1.56
C LEU A 147 -20.04 9.69 -1.42
N ARG A 148 -20.36 10.98 -1.63
CA ARG A 148 -21.75 11.45 -1.56
C ARG A 148 -22.64 10.81 -2.62
N LYS A 149 -22.16 10.65 -3.86
CA LYS A 149 -22.93 10.07 -4.97
C LYS A 149 -23.14 8.56 -4.85
N VAL A 150 -22.24 7.82 -4.18
CA VAL A 150 -22.44 6.38 -3.91
C VAL A 150 -23.27 6.12 -2.65
N GLY A 151 -23.70 7.17 -1.93
CA GLY A 151 -24.70 7.08 -0.87
C GLY A 151 -24.18 7.28 0.56
N PHE A 152 -22.93 7.71 0.77
CA PHE A 152 -22.47 8.09 2.11
C PHE A 152 -23.13 9.40 2.56
N ASN A 153 -23.57 9.43 3.81
CA ASN A 153 -24.19 10.61 4.42
C ASN A 153 -23.16 11.45 5.19
N MET A 154 -23.53 12.68 5.57
CA MET A 154 -22.64 13.62 6.28
C MET A 154 -22.13 13.11 7.65
N ASP A 155 -22.86 12.18 8.29
CA ASP A 155 -22.48 11.59 9.58
C ASP A 155 -21.43 10.48 9.43
N THR A 156 -21.02 10.14 8.20
CA THR A 156 -19.95 9.17 7.93
C THR A 156 -18.66 9.66 8.57
N THR A 157 -18.05 8.80 9.40
CA THR A 157 -16.74 9.07 10.00
C THR A 157 -15.63 8.64 9.05
N ILE A 158 -14.73 9.56 8.73
CA ILE A 158 -13.66 9.37 7.75
C ILE A 158 -12.30 9.53 8.44
N TYR A 159 -11.43 8.55 8.23
CA TYR A 159 -10.01 8.65 8.51
C TYR A 159 -9.26 8.97 7.22
N LEU A 160 -8.44 10.02 7.21
CA LEU A 160 -7.51 10.33 6.13
C LEU A 160 -6.10 9.88 6.48
N THR A 161 -5.37 9.33 5.50
CA THR A 161 -3.94 8.98 5.64
C THR A 161 -3.01 10.21 5.70
N GLN A 162 -3.57 11.42 5.73
CA GLN A 162 -2.90 12.68 5.95
C GLN A 162 -2.46 12.84 7.44
N THR A 163 -1.31 13.49 7.65
CA THR A 163 -0.71 13.73 8.98
C THR A 163 -1.40 14.85 9.73
N THR A 164 -1.27 16.06 9.22
CA THR A 164 -1.86 17.30 9.74
C THR A 164 -2.94 17.79 8.78
N TRP A 165 -3.89 18.60 9.27
CA TRP A 165 -4.95 19.12 8.41
C TRP A 165 -4.38 20.07 7.35
N ASP A 166 -4.75 19.88 6.09
CA ASP A 166 -4.39 20.75 4.99
C ASP A 166 -5.63 21.49 4.45
N SER A 167 -5.47 22.76 4.07
CA SER A 167 -6.57 23.61 3.60
C SER A 167 -7.26 23.09 2.33
N SER A 168 -6.53 22.37 1.47
CA SER A 168 -7.06 21.72 0.27
C SER A 168 -8.07 20.59 0.58
N LEU A 169 -8.12 20.12 1.82
CA LEU A 169 -9.06 19.08 2.29
C LEU A 169 -10.39 19.65 2.81
N SER A 170 -10.55 20.98 2.81
CA SER A 170 -11.74 21.68 3.33
C SER A 170 -13.05 21.12 2.78
N VAL A 171 -13.16 20.92 1.47
CA VAL A 171 -14.37 20.37 0.82
C VAL A 171 -14.78 19.01 1.40
N LEU A 172 -13.82 18.14 1.74
CA LEU A 172 -14.12 16.86 2.39
C LEU A 172 -14.76 17.07 3.76
N LYS A 173 -14.28 18.05 4.53
CA LYS A 173 -14.81 18.36 5.87
C LYS A 173 -16.17 19.06 5.80
N ASP A 174 -16.39 19.88 4.80
CA ASP A 174 -17.68 20.55 4.59
C ASP A 174 -18.78 19.53 4.28
N ILE A 175 -18.48 18.52 3.46
CA ILE A 175 -19.42 17.44 3.12
C ILE A 175 -19.47 16.37 4.23
N PHE A 176 -18.34 16.04 4.85
CA PHE A 176 -18.24 15.04 5.92
C PHE A 176 -17.53 15.65 7.15
N PRO A 177 -18.26 16.33 8.03
CA PRO A 177 -17.67 17.04 9.19
C PRO A 177 -16.88 16.15 10.14
N ARG A 178 -17.15 14.84 10.14
CA ARG A 178 -16.44 13.81 10.93
C ARG A 178 -15.23 13.24 10.17
N THR A 179 -14.48 14.11 9.52
CA THR A 179 -13.22 13.76 8.84
C THR A 179 -12.03 14.09 9.73
N TYR A 180 -11.14 13.12 9.92
CA TYR A 180 -10.03 13.21 10.86
C TYR A 180 -8.70 12.77 10.23
N THR A 181 -7.62 13.47 10.59
CA THR A 181 -6.23 13.09 10.25
C THR A 181 -5.58 12.28 11.36
N LYS A 182 -4.37 11.77 11.10
CA LYS A 182 -3.53 11.11 12.13
C LYS A 182 -3.38 11.95 13.38
N GLU A 183 -3.06 13.23 13.23
CA GLU A 183 -2.90 14.14 14.37
C GLU A 183 -4.18 14.31 15.19
N ASN A 184 -5.36 14.31 14.56
CA ASN A 184 -6.62 14.49 15.28
C ASN A 184 -6.95 13.28 16.17
N ILE A 185 -6.62 12.07 15.70
CA ILE A 185 -7.02 10.81 16.34
C ILE A 185 -5.97 10.29 17.31
N MET A 186 -4.68 10.51 17.05
CA MET A 186 -3.61 9.99 17.90
C MET A 186 -3.61 10.63 19.30
N PRO A 187 -3.43 9.85 20.39
CA PRO A 187 -3.24 10.39 21.74
C PRO A 187 -2.06 11.36 21.80
N LYS A 188 -2.22 12.46 22.53
CA LYS A 188 -1.28 13.61 22.52
C LYS A 188 0.14 13.18 22.91
N GLU A 189 0.25 12.32 23.91
CA GLU A 189 1.49 11.77 24.45
C GLU A 189 2.22 10.80 23.49
N LYS A 190 1.53 10.30 22.46
CA LYS A 190 2.10 9.40 21.45
C LYS A 190 2.62 10.15 20.21
N LYS A 191 2.09 11.35 19.92
CA LYS A 191 2.39 12.11 18.70
C LYS A 191 3.88 12.30 18.44
N ARG A 192 4.64 12.76 19.45
CA ARG A 192 6.09 13.00 19.32
C ARG A 192 6.86 11.76 18.84
N LYS A 193 6.44 10.57 19.24
CA LYS A 193 7.14 9.34 18.86
C LYS A 193 6.78 8.84 17.47
N PHE A 194 5.51 9.00 17.08
CA PHE A 194 4.96 8.33 15.91
C PHE A 194 4.70 9.24 14.71
N LEU A 195 4.68 10.57 14.92
CA LEU A 195 4.45 11.58 13.87
C LEU A 195 5.65 12.53 13.69
N GLU A 196 6.67 12.47 14.54
CA GLU A 196 7.88 13.29 14.43
C GLU A 196 9.12 12.40 14.24
N PRO A 197 9.91 12.59 13.17
CA PRO A 197 9.70 13.53 12.08
C PRO A 197 8.53 13.12 11.17
N GLU A 198 7.95 14.11 10.50
CA GLU A 198 6.89 13.90 9.50
C GLU A 198 7.41 13.05 8.33
N GLY A 199 6.55 12.19 7.80
CA GLY A 199 6.88 11.25 6.72
C GLY A 199 7.61 10.00 7.21
N SER A 200 7.67 9.76 8.53
CA SER A 200 8.33 8.57 9.08
C SER A 200 7.64 7.26 8.65
N GLU A 201 8.39 6.15 8.70
CA GLU A 201 7.84 4.82 8.41
C GLU A 201 6.71 4.43 9.39
N PHE A 202 6.71 4.96 10.62
CA PHE A 202 5.61 4.72 11.56
C PHE A 202 4.27 5.20 11.02
N GLU A 203 4.24 6.36 10.37
CA GLU A 203 3.00 6.89 9.80
C GLU A 203 2.45 5.98 8.71
N ARG A 204 3.33 5.45 7.85
CA ARG A 204 2.95 4.51 6.79
C ARG A 204 2.40 3.20 7.37
N VAL A 205 3.02 2.70 8.44
CA VAL A 205 2.56 1.50 9.15
C VAL A 205 1.20 1.75 9.81
N ILE A 206 1.02 2.89 10.48
CA ILE A 206 -0.26 3.28 11.10
C ILE A 206 -1.36 3.36 10.04
N ASP A 207 -1.10 4.06 8.94
CA ASP A 207 -2.05 4.18 7.83
C ASP A 207 -2.40 2.82 7.23
N PHE A 208 -1.41 1.97 6.98
CA PHE A 208 -1.62 0.63 6.44
C PHE A 208 -2.58 -0.21 7.31
N TYR A 209 -2.37 -0.22 8.63
CA TYR A 209 -3.20 -1.01 9.54
C TYR A 209 -4.57 -0.38 9.78
N ILE A 210 -4.70 0.94 9.94
CA ILE A 210 -6.01 1.60 10.08
C ILE A 210 -6.84 1.38 8.80
N CYS A 211 -6.24 1.56 7.62
CA CYS A 211 -6.91 1.28 6.35
C CYS A 211 -7.32 -0.19 6.24
N SER A 212 -6.48 -1.12 6.70
CA SER A 212 -6.79 -2.55 6.71
C SER A 212 -7.91 -2.93 7.68
N GLN A 213 -8.06 -2.21 8.81
CA GLN A 213 -9.05 -2.50 9.85
C GLN A 213 -10.40 -1.77 9.66
N SER A 214 -10.43 -0.70 8.88
CA SER A 214 -11.64 0.08 8.54
C SER A 214 -12.76 -0.79 7.93
N ASP A 215 -14.01 -0.31 7.96
CA ASP A 215 -15.13 -1.06 7.35
C ASP A 215 -15.15 -0.93 5.82
N LEU A 216 -14.54 0.14 5.31
CA LEU A 216 -14.43 0.41 3.88
C LEU A 216 -13.12 1.17 3.64
N PHE A 217 -12.39 0.75 2.61
CA PHE A 217 -11.19 1.44 2.17
C PHE A 217 -11.42 2.11 0.80
N VAL A 218 -10.95 3.35 0.64
CA VAL A 218 -11.03 4.12 -0.60
C VAL A 218 -9.65 4.69 -0.94
N PRO A 219 -8.95 4.18 -1.97
CA PRO A 219 -7.69 4.75 -2.40
C PRO A 219 -7.91 5.96 -3.31
N ALA A 220 -7.37 7.12 -2.94
CA ALA A 220 -7.35 8.26 -3.85
C ALA A 220 -6.26 8.12 -4.92
N ILE A 221 -5.29 7.22 -4.74
CA ILE A 221 -4.20 7.00 -5.70
C ILE A 221 -4.00 5.51 -5.93
N SER A 222 -3.85 5.12 -7.20
CA SER A 222 -3.39 3.78 -7.55
C SER A 222 -1.91 3.59 -7.21
N GLY A 223 -1.54 2.45 -6.62
CA GLY A 223 -0.13 2.20 -6.32
C GLY A 223 0.08 1.06 -5.33
N LEU A 224 1.30 0.99 -4.83
CA LEU A 224 1.75 -0.08 -3.95
C LEU A 224 1.02 -0.07 -2.59
N PHE A 225 0.75 1.11 -2.03
CA PHE A 225 0.00 1.24 -0.77
C PHE A 225 -1.40 0.64 -0.91
N TYR A 226 -2.16 1.06 -1.94
CA TYR A 226 -3.45 0.46 -2.28
C TYR A 226 -3.36 -1.05 -2.45
N ALA A 227 -2.41 -1.56 -3.25
CA ALA A 227 -2.28 -2.99 -3.49
C ALA A 227 -2.03 -3.77 -2.19
N ASN A 228 -1.13 -3.28 -1.32
CA ASN A 228 -0.85 -3.93 -0.04
C ASN A 228 -2.05 -3.92 0.90
N VAL A 229 -2.75 -2.78 1.05
CA VAL A 229 -3.97 -2.69 1.87
C VAL A 229 -5.04 -3.63 1.32
N ALA A 230 -5.20 -3.70 0.00
CA ALA A 230 -6.14 -4.62 -0.63
C ALA A 230 -5.81 -6.08 -0.29
N GLY A 231 -4.55 -6.47 -0.42
CA GLY A 231 -4.08 -7.79 -0.01
C GLY A 231 -4.39 -8.13 1.44
N LYS A 232 -4.04 -7.24 2.38
CA LYS A 232 -4.31 -7.47 3.82
C LYS A 232 -5.79 -7.55 4.14
N ARG A 233 -6.61 -6.69 3.52
CA ARG A 233 -8.07 -6.70 3.66
C ARG A 233 -8.70 -7.99 3.13
N ILE A 234 -8.26 -8.48 1.96
CA ILE A 234 -8.77 -9.75 1.41
C ILE A 234 -8.36 -10.92 2.31
N ALA A 235 -7.08 -11.00 2.73
CA ALA A 235 -6.60 -12.06 3.63
C ALA A 235 -7.34 -12.09 4.97
N SER A 236 -7.81 -10.94 5.46
CA SER A 236 -8.57 -10.83 6.71
C SER A 236 -10.09 -10.93 6.53
N GLY A 237 -10.59 -11.26 5.32
CA GLY A 237 -12.02 -11.41 5.06
C GLY A 237 -12.81 -10.09 5.01
N LYS A 238 -12.13 -8.95 4.83
CA LYS A 238 -12.73 -7.61 4.73
C LYS A 238 -12.54 -6.95 3.35
N PRO A 239 -12.98 -7.57 2.24
CA PRO A 239 -12.68 -7.10 0.89
C PRO A 239 -13.45 -5.83 0.46
N GLN A 240 -14.09 -5.11 1.38
CA GLN A 240 -14.84 -3.89 1.06
C GLN A 240 -13.89 -2.76 0.70
N ILE A 241 -13.68 -2.55 -0.60
CA ILE A 241 -12.79 -1.54 -1.16
C ILE A 241 -13.47 -0.90 -2.36
N LEU A 242 -13.58 0.42 -2.38
CA LEU A 242 -14.13 1.17 -3.51
C LEU A 242 -13.05 2.02 -4.16
N VAL A 243 -12.89 1.88 -5.47
CA VAL A 243 -12.01 2.72 -6.26
C VAL A 243 -12.85 3.85 -6.85
N PRO A 244 -12.54 5.13 -6.57
CA PRO A 244 -13.26 6.25 -7.15
C PRO A 244 -13.21 6.22 -8.67
N ASP A 245 -14.25 6.74 -9.30
CA ASP A 245 -14.33 7.01 -10.74
C ASP A 245 -15.38 8.11 -10.98
N LYS A 246 -15.41 8.69 -12.18
CA LYS A 246 -16.37 9.72 -12.56
C LYS A 246 -17.78 9.13 -12.57
N ILE A 247 -18.67 9.77 -11.80
CA ILE A 247 -20.09 9.43 -11.78
C ILE A 247 -20.85 10.49 -12.60
N PRO A 248 -21.29 10.19 -13.85
CA PRO A 248 -21.95 11.17 -14.71
C PRO A 248 -23.33 11.58 -14.17
N GLY A 249 -24.04 10.68 -13.49
CA GLY A 249 -25.35 10.93 -12.89
C GLY A 249 -25.32 11.58 -11.50
N SER A 250 -26.50 11.69 -10.89
CA SER A 250 -26.69 12.17 -9.51
C SER A 250 -26.33 11.12 -8.46
N SER A 251 -26.43 9.83 -8.80
CA SER A 251 -26.06 8.70 -7.95
C SER A 251 -25.57 7.53 -8.78
N ALA A 252 -24.93 6.55 -8.13
CA ALA A 252 -24.60 5.27 -8.75
C ALA A 252 -24.52 4.15 -7.70
N HIS A 253 -24.73 2.91 -8.15
CA HIS A 253 -24.62 1.75 -7.27
C HIS A 253 -23.17 1.49 -6.86
N ILE A 254 -22.96 1.30 -5.56
CA ILE A 254 -21.65 1.08 -4.94
C ILE A 254 -20.87 -0.11 -5.55
N THR A 255 -21.60 -1.12 -6.04
CA THR A 255 -21.05 -2.34 -6.67
C THR A 255 -20.27 -2.07 -7.94
N ASN A 256 -20.57 -0.96 -8.64
CA ASN A 256 -19.88 -0.57 -9.87
C ASN A 256 -18.46 -0.07 -9.61
N TYR A 257 -18.16 0.28 -8.35
CA TYR A 257 -16.89 0.87 -7.95
C TYR A 257 -16.06 -0.07 -7.07
N LEU A 258 -16.45 -1.35 -6.98
CA LEU A 258 -15.64 -2.34 -6.30
C LEU A 258 -14.25 -2.41 -6.91
N SER A 259 -13.24 -2.47 -6.05
CA SER A 259 -11.85 -2.65 -6.44
C SER A 259 -11.70 -3.77 -7.48
N PRO A 260 -10.98 -3.55 -8.60
CA PRO A 260 -10.69 -4.61 -9.56
C PRO A 260 -10.00 -5.82 -8.94
N TYR A 261 -9.20 -5.62 -7.87
CA TYR A 261 -8.60 -6.70 -7.10
C TYR A 261 -9.65 -7.65 -6.53
N VAL A 262 -10.76 -7.10 -6.06
CA VAL A 262 -11.85 -7.83 -5.42
C VAL A 262 -12.83 -8.35 -6.48
N ALA A 263 -13.32 -7.47 -7.35
CA ALA A 263 -14.34 -7.81 -8.35
C ALA A 263 -13.86 -8.89 -9.33
N LYS A 264 -12.59 -8.85 -9.74
CA LYS A 264 -11.99 -9.83 -10.66
C LYS A 264 -11.22 -10.95 -9.95
N LYS A 265 -11.17 -10.93 -8.62
CA LYS A 265 -10.34 -11.82 -7.79
C LYS A 265 -8.91 -12.00 -8.31
N ASN A 266 -8.30 -10.91 -8.76
CA ASN A 266 -7.02 -10.97 -9.48
C ASN A 266 -5.82 -10.56 -8.61
N HIS A 267 -6.00 -10.32 -7.32
CA HIS A 267 -4.90 -10.03 -6.40
C HIS A 267 -4.14 -11.31 -5.99
N LEU A 268 -2.82 -11.24 -5.84
CA LEU A 268 -1.94 -12.37 -5.49
C LEU A 268 -2.43 -13.12 -4.25
N VAL A 269 -2.92 -12.40 -3.25
CA VAL A 269 -3.48 -12.97 -2.01
C VAL A 269 -4.54 -14.06 -2.21
N TYR A 270 -5.30 -14.02 -3.31
CA TYR A 270 -6.30 -15.05 -3.62
C TYR A 270 -5.65 -16.41 -3.93
N SER A 271 -4.35 -16.46 -4.23
CA SER A 271 -3.65 -17.73 -4.40
C SER A 271 -3.49 -18.49 -3.08
N CYS A 272 -3.49 -17.80 -1.92
CA CYS A 272 -3.13 -18.42 -0.64
C CYS A 272 -4.15 -18.26 0.50
N PHE A 273 -5.15 -17.39 0.38
CA PHE A 273 -6.19 -17.19 1.42
C PHE A 273 -7.62 -17.52 0.94
N CYS A 274 -7.81 -17.96 -0.31
CA CYS A 274 -9.14 -18.18 -0.90
C CYS A 274 -9.19 -19.41 -1.81
#